data_AF-A0A7S2XK42-F1
#
_entry.id   AF-A0A7S2XK42-F1
#
_cell.length_a   1.000
_cell.length_b   1.000
_cell.length_c   1.000
_cell.angle_alpha   90.00
_cell.angle_beta   90.00
_cell.angle_gamma   90.00
#
_symmetry.space_group_name_H-M   'P 1'
#
loop_
_entity.id
_entity.type
_entity.pdbx_description
1 polymer ?
#
loop_
_entity_poly.entity_id
_entity_poly.type
_entity_poly.pdbx_seq_one_letter_code
_entity_poly.pdbx_strand_id
1 'polypeptide(L)'
;RVLVALKKRHPDRVFLLVGNRDLNKLRFSAELSDADMARPIDEIAPPHWDPNAPTLRTYLESVCRKNGMFDVVEGSSSINQQEAVDQVNTRIERLRYMLLHTLGCPDTFEFRRTELGILRNNNSTVTDEHVL
;
A
#
# COMPACT_ATOMS: atom_id res chain seq x y z
N ARG A 1 12.23 -10.54 22.69
CA ARG A 1 13.31 -9.75 23.35
C ARG A 1 14.63 -10.52 23.53
N VAL A 2 14.61 -11.87 23.58
CA VAL A 2 15.81 -12.71 23.82
C VAL A 2 16.92 -12.52 22.77
N LEU A 3 16.60 -12.52 21.47
CA LEU A 3 17.61 -12.37 20.40
C LEU A 3 18.35 -11.03 20.44
N VAL A 4 17.64 -9.93 20.74
CA VAL A 4 18.24 -8.60 20.89
C VAL A 4 19.16 -8.55 22.11
N ALA A 5 18.77 -9.20 23.22
CA ALA A 5 19.63 -9.27 24.41
C ALA A 5 20.91 -10.08 24.14
N LEU A 6 20.82 -11.17 23.37
CA LEU A 6 21.98 -11.96 22.92
C LEU A 6 22.93 -11.14 22.05
N LYS A 7 22.40 -10.38 21.07
CA LYS A 7 23.21 -9.46 20.26
C LYS A 7 23.93 -8.41 21.11
N LYS A 8 23.24 -7.82 22.09
CA LYS A 8 23.84 -6.82 23.00
C LYS A 8 24.95 -7.41 23.86
N ARG A 9 24.81 -8.66 24.32
CA ARG A 9 25.80 -9.33 25.17
C ARG A 9 27.00 -9.86 24.37
N HIS A 10 26.80 -10.21 23.10
CA HIS A 10 27.83 -10.80 22.25
C HIS A 10 27.86 -10.09 20.87
N PRO A 11 28.33 -8.84 20.81
CA PRO A 11 28.23 -8.00 19.61
C PRO A 11 28.99 -8.58 18.41
N ASP A 12 30.12 -9.24 18.62
CA ASP A 12 30.96 -9.74 17.51
C ASP A 12 30.68 -11.19 17.12
N ARG A 13 29.78 -11.88 17.84
CA ARG A 13 29.47 -13.31 17.60
C ARG A 13 28.04 -13.54 17.15
N VAL A 14 27.13 -12.66 17.52
CA VAL A 14 25.73 -12.73 17.12
C VAL A 14 25.50 -11.68 16.05
N PHE A 15 24.95 -12.08 14.92
CA PHE A 15 24.54 -11.18 13.84
C PHE A 15 23.05 -11.38 13.60
N LEU A 16 22.30 -10.28 13.49
CA LEU A 16 20.87 -10.33 13.19
C LEU A 16 20.71 -9.98 11.71
N LEU A 17 20.23 -10.94 10.94
CA LEU A 17 19.84 -10.71 9.55
C LEU A 17 18.37 -10.33 9.53
N VAL A 18 18.07 -9.24 8.85
CA VAL A 18 16.68 -8.80 8.70
C VAL A 18 16.10 -9.53 7.51
N GLY A 19 15.11 -10.39 7.78
CA GLY A 19 14.42 -11.13 6.72
C GLY A 19 13.44 -10.24 5.97
N ASN A 20 12.98 -10.71 4.81
CA ASN A 20 11.99 -10.02 3.98
C ASN A 20 10.73 -9.63 4.79
N ARG A 21 10.28 -10.51 5.68
CA ARG A 21 9.11 -10.27 6.53
C ARG A 21 9.29 -9.07 7.46
N ASP A 22 10.46 -8.91 8.06
CA ASP A 22 10.73 -7.83 9.00
C ASP A 22 10.88 -6.50 8.25
N LEU A 23 11.56 -6.51 7.09
CA LEU A 23 11.66 -5.34 6.22
C LEU A 23 10.29 -4.88 5.71
N ASN A 24 9.46 -5.80 5.22
CA ASN A 24 8.13 -5.47 4.69
C ASN A 24 7.21 -4.81 5.72
N LYS A 25 7.36 -5.14 7.01
CA LYS A 25 6.59 -4.47 8.08
C LYS A 25 7.03 -3.02 8.29
N LEU A 26 8.32 -2.73 8.16
CA LEU A 26 8.85 -1.37 8.30
C LEU A 26 8.43 -0.48 7.13
N ARG A 27 8.26 -1.08 5.93
CA ARG A 27 7.79 -0.37 4.73
C ARG A 27 6.46 0.32 4.95
N PHE A 28 5.49 -0.32 5.62
CA PHE A 28 4.18 0.30 5.88
C PHE A 28 4.30 1.60 6.67
N SER A 29 5.11 1.62 7.74
CA SER A 29 5.31 2.83 8.53
C SER A 29 6.02 3.95 7.78
N ALA A 30 6.87 3.62 6.81
CA ALA A 30 7.62 4.60 6.02
C ALA A 30 6.78 5.13 4.84
N GLU A 31 6.30 4.23 3.98
CA GLU A 31 5.64 4.51 2.70
C GLU A 31 4.17 4.99 2.85
N LEU A 32 3.57 4.85 4.03
CA LEU A 32 2.23 5.38 4.35
C LEU A 32 2.25 6.53 5.37
N SER A 33 3.45 7.01 5.74
CA SER A 33 3.62 8.18 6.60
C SER A 33 3.10 9.45 5.93
N ASP A 34 2.72 10.47 6.69
CA ASP A 34 2.31 11.77 6.12
C ASP A 34 3.38 12.38 5.21
N ALA A 35 4.66 12.21 5.58
CA ALA A 35 5.79 12.70 4.79
C ALA A 35 5.87 12.01 3.41
N ASP A 36 5.69 10.69 3.34
CA ASP A 36 5.74 9.97 2.07
C ASP A 36 4.45 10.15 1.25
N MET A 37 3.30 10.30 1.92
CA MET A 37 2.03 10.65 1.25
C MET A 37 2.10 12.00 0.54
N ALA A 38 2.85 12.96 1.08
CA ALA A 38 3.07 14.28 0.49
C ALA A 38 4.12 14.31 -0.64
N ARG A 39 4.87 13.21 -0.84
CA ARG A 39 5.88 13.10 -1.88
C ARG A 39 5.24 13.04 -3.28
N PRO A 40 5.80 13.74 -4.29
CA PRO A 40 5.33 13.63 -5.66
C PRO A 40 5.36 12.18 -6.16
N ILE A 41 4.25 11.73 -6.75
CA ILE A 41 4.08 10.33 -7.17
C ILE A 41 5.15 9.90 -8.17
N ASP A 42 5.59 10.80 -9.06
CA ASP A 42 6.61 10.52 -10.08
C ASP A 42 8.00 10.28 -9.51
N GLU A 43 8.27 10.72 -8.27
CA GLU A 43 9.53 10.43 -7.61
C GLU A 43 9.54 9.03 -6.99
N ILE A 44 8.38 8.40 -6.81
CA ILE A 44 8.25 7.07 -6.22
C ILE A 44 8.59 6.03 -7.29
N ALA A 45 9.80 5.48 -7.18
CA ALA A 45 10.29 4.47 -8.12
C ALA A 45 9.46 3.18 -8.07
N PRO A 46 9.26 2.50 -9.21
CA PRO A 46 8.65 1.18 -9.23
C PRO A 46 9.55 0.13 -8.54
N PRO A 47 9.00 -1.06 -8.22
CA PRO A 47 9.78 -2.17 -7.67
C PRO A 47 10.98 -2.53 -8.56
N HIS A 48 12.20 -2.34 -8.05
CA HIS A 48 13.43 -2.63 -8.80
C HIS A 48 13.61 -4.11 -9.17
N TRP A 49 12.91 -5.02 -8.49
CA TRP A 49 13.03 -6.47 -8.65
C TRP A 49 12.01 -7.07 -9.64
N ASP A 50 10.99 -6.31 -10.07
CA ASP A 50 10.04 -6.71 -11.10
C ASP A 50 9.94 -5.62 -12.18
N PRO A 51 10.64 -5.79 -13.32
CA PRO A 51 10.61 -4.84 -14.43
C PRO A 51 9.22 -4.64 -15.05
N ASN A 52 8.28 -5.55 -14.82
CA ASN A 52 6.93 -5.48 -15.38
C ASN A 52 5.93 -4.87 -14.39
N ALA A 53 6.34 -4.60 -13.15
CA ALA A 53 5.47 -4.00 -12.16
C ALA A 53 5.08 -2.57 -12.59
N PRO A 54 3.79 -2.19 -12.49
CA PRO A 54 3.36 -0.85 -12.81
C PRO A 54 3.96 0.17 -11.83
N THR A 55 4.18 1.40 -12.30
CA THR A 55 4.46 2.54 -11.40
C THR A 55 3.23 2.87 -10.56
N LEU A 56 3.42 3.58 -9.45
CA LEU A 56 2.30 4.07 -8.63
C LEU A 56 1.35 4.95 -9.46
N ARG A 57 1.88 5.83 -10.33
CA ARG A 57 1.06 6.64 -11.24
C ARG A 57 0.18 5.77 -12.14
N THR A 58 0.78 4.81 -12.84
CA THR A 58 0.03 3.92 -13.75
C THR A 58 -1.04 3.13 -13.01
N TYR A 59 -0.76 2.69 -11.78
CA TYR A 59 -1.74 2.06 -10.92
C TYR A 59 -2.90 3.01 -10.58
N LEU A 60 -2.63 4.22 -10.09
CA LEU A 60 -3.66 5.19 -9.70
C LEU A 60 -4.51 5.63 -10.90
N GLU A 61 -3.91 5.79 -12.08
CA GLU A 61 -4.67 6.04 -13.31
C GLU A 61 -5.64 4.89 -13.63
N SER A 62 -5.24 3.64 -13.38
CA SER A 62 -6.14 2.50 -13.54
C SER A 62 -7.30 2.53 -12.55
N VAL A 63 -7.07 3.03 -11.33
CA VAL A 63 -8.13 3.24 -10.31
C VAL A 63 -9.08 4.34 -10.76
N CYS A 64 -8.57 5.48 -11.27
CA CYS A 64 -9.40 6.54 -11.84
C CYS A 64 -10.31 6.03 -12.97
N ARG A 65 -9.77 5.21 -13.90
CA ARG A 65 -10.58 4.59 -14.98
C ARG A 65 -11.66 3.67 -14.42
N LYS A 66 -11.33 2.81 -13.46
CA LYS A 66 -12.30 1.92 -12.82
C LYS A 66 -13.42 2.69 -12.10
N ASN A 67 -13.11 3.88 -11.59
CA ASN A 67 -14.06 4.76 -10.92
C ASN A 67 -14.82 5.69 -11.89
N GLY A 68 -14.63 5.58 -13.20
CA GLY A 68 -15.29 6.43 -14.21
C GLY A 68 -14.82 7.90 -14.21
N MET A 69 -13.67 8.20 -13.60
CA MET A 69 -13.15 9.57 -13.48
C MET A 69 -12.47 10.10 -14.75
N PHE A 70 -12.15 9.21 -15.69
CA PHE A 70 -11.55 9.56 -16.98
C PHE A 70 -12.50 9.35 -18.18
N ASP A 71 -13.77 9.06 -17.93
CA ASP A 71 -14.75 8.97 -19.01
C ASP A 71 -15.14 10.38 -19.46
N VAL A 72 -14.92 10.63 -20.75
CA VAL A 72 -15.22 11.89 -21.43
C VAL A 72 -16.73 12.07 -21.49
N VAL A 73 -17.29 12.85 -20.58
CA VAL A 73 -18.64 13.40 -20.75
C VAL A 73 -18.50 14.76 -21.41
N GLU A 74 -18.85 14.85 -22.70
CA GLU A 74 -19.00 16.13 -23.39
C GLU A 74 -19.88 17.07 -22.54
N GLY A 75 -19.30 18.19 -22.11
CA GLY A 75 -20.03 19.27 -21.43
C GLY A 75 -19.99 19.30 -19.90
N SER A 76 -19.27 18.40 -19.22
CA SER A 76 -19.05 18.48 -17.77
C SER A 76 -17.62 18.93 -17.44
N SER A 77 -17.46 19.81 -16.45
CA SER A 77 -16.18 20.34 -15.96
C SER A 77 -15.17 19.20 -15.76
N SER A 78 -14.23 19.09 -16.70
CA SER A 78 -13.27 17.99 -16.74
C SER A 78 -12.29 18.20 -15.58
N ILE A 79 -12.37 17.35 -14.54
CA ILE A 79 -11.31 17.27 -13.54
C ILE A 79 -10.03 16.97 -14.32
N ASN A 80 -8.97 17.75 -14.08
CA ASN A 80 -7.74 17.53 -14.82
C ASN A 80 -7.14 16.16 -14.42
N GLN A 81 -6.39 15.53 -15.32
CA GLN A 81 -5.89 14.17 -15.09
C GLN A 81 -5.07 14.05 -13.79
N GLN A 82 -4.36 15.11 -13.41
CA GLN A 82 -3.55 15.16 -12.22
C GLN A 82 -4.40 15.24 -10.94
N GLU A 83 -5.43 16.10 -10.92
CA GLU A 83 -6.39 16.24 -9.83
C GLU A 83 -7.14 14.93 -9.57
N ALA A 84 -7.51 14.20 -10.62
CA ALA A 84 -8.16 12.90 -10.48
C ALA A 84 -7.23 11.86 -9.84
N VAL A 85 -5.95 11.84 -10.26
CA VAL A 85 -4.92 10.97 -9.65
C VAL A 85 -4.69 11.34 -8.19
N ASP A 86 -4.60 12.64 -7.89
CA ASP A 86 -4.39 13.13 -6.52
C ASP A 86 -5.58 12.80 -5.62
N GLN A 87 -6.81 12.85 -6.16
CA GLN A 87 -8.02 12.47 -5.43
C GLN A 87 -8.05 10.99 -5.04
N VAL A 88 -7.53 10.09 -5.89
CA VAL A 88 -7.47 8.64 -5.58
C VAL A 88 -6.18 8.22 -4.88
N ASN A 89 -5.18 9.10 -4.77
CA ASN A 89 -3.92 8.87 -4.05
C ASN A 89 -4.13 8.86 -2.53
N THR A 90 -4.84 7.85 -2.05
CA THR A 90 -5.16 7.63 -0.64
C THR A 90 -4.23 6.58 -0.03
N ARG A 91 -4.17 6.52 1.31
CA ARG A 91 -3.44 5.45 2.02
C ARG A 91 -3.94 4.06 1.67
N ILE A 92 -5.26 3.91 1.48
CA ILE A 92 -5.88 2.63 1.11
C ILE A 92 -5.35 2.18 -0.25
N GLU A 93 -5.36 3.09 -1.25
CA GLU A 93 -4.88 2.77 -2.59
C GLU A 93 -3.37 2.54 -2.65
N ARG A 94 -2.57 3.31 -1.90
CA ARG A 94 -1.13 3.02 -1.77
C ARG A 94 -0.87 1.68 -1.10
N LEU A 95 -1.62 1.32 -0.05
CA LEU A 95 -1.48 0.02 0.61
C LEU A 95 -1.86 -1.13 -0.33
N ARG A 96 -2.92 -0.98 -1.12
CA ARG A 96 -3.30 -1.95 -2.17
C ARG A 96 -2.19 -2.12 -3.20
N TYR A 97 -1.65 -1.02 -3.71
CA TYR A 97 -0.51 -1.03 -4.62
C TYR A 97 0.68 -1.78 -4.01
N MET A 98 1.04 -1.46 -2.76
CA MET A 98 2.14 -2.12 -2.05
C MET A 98 1.92 -3.64 -1.96
N LEU A 99 0.74 -4.06 -1.50
CA LEU A 99 0.41 -5.47 -1.29
C LEU A 99 0.38 -6.25 -2.59
N LEU A 100 -0.23 -5.69 -3.64
CA LEU A 100 -0.37 -6.35 -4.94
C LEU A 100 0.94 -6.39 -5.73
N HIS A 101 1.60 -5.24 -5.90
CA HIS A 101 2.70 -5.09 -6.84
C HIS A 101 4.10 -5.16 -6.20
N THR A 102 4.21 -4.94 -4.89
CA THR A 102 5.52 -4.81 -4.24
C THR A 102 5.78 -5.87 -3.16
N LEU A 103 4.74 -6.58 -2.70
CA LEU A 103 4.82 -7.55 -1.59
C LEU A 103 4.27 -8.93 -1.94
N GLY A 104 3.64 -9.11 -3.10
CA GLY A 104 3.13 -10.40 -3.57
C GLY A 104 1.99 -10.96 -2.71
N CYS A 105 1.15 -10.09 -2.14
CA CYS A 105 0.08 -10.44 -1.21
C CYS A 105 -1.31 -9.92 -1.70
N PRO A 106 -1.78 -10.34 -2.89
CA PRO A 106 -2.94 -9.77 -3.58
C PRO A 106 -4.25 -9.83 -2.78
N ASP A 107 -4.48 -10.91 -2.05
CA ASP A 107 -5.77 -11.18 -1.38
C ASP A 107 -5.85 -10.66 0.07
N THR A 108 -4.84 -9.91 0.52
CA THR A 108 -4.70 -9.47 1.92
C THR A 108 -5.91 -8.67 2.42
N PHE A 109 -6.46 -7.78 1.58
CA PHE A 109 -7.64 -7.00 1.93
C PHE A 109 -8.86 -7.89 2.19
N GLU A 110 -9.08 -8.91 1.36
CA GLU A 110 -10.23 -9.81 1.48
C GLU A 110 -10.09 -10.79 2.64
N PHE A 111 -8.88 -11.27 2.91
CA PHE A 111 -8.61 -12.05 4.12
C PHE A 111 -8.87 -11.23 5.38
N ARG A 112 -8.41 -9.97 5.41
CA ARG A 112 -8.64 -9.08 6.55
C ARG A 112 -10.11 -8.71 6.70
N ARG A 113 -10.83 -8.48 5.59
CA ARG A 113 -12.28 -8.23 5.59
C ARG A 113 -13.05 -9.40 6.22
N THR A 114 -12.69 -10.62 5.83
CA THR A 114 -13.28 -11.86 6.37
C THR A 114 -12.98 -12.02 7.86
N GLU A 115 -11.72 -11.83 8.27
CA GLU A 115 -11.31 -11.88 9.68
C GLU A 115 -12.10 -10.88 10.53
N LEU A 116 -12.23 -9.64 10.07
CA LEU A 116 -12.99 -8.59 10.76
C LEU A 116 -14.49 -8.92 10.83
N GLY A 117 -15.06 -9.53 9.79
CA GLY A 117 -16.44 -9.99 9.80
C GLY A 117 -16.70 -11.03 10.89
N ILE A 118 -15.79 -12.00 11.03
CA ILE A 118 -15.83 -13.02 12.09
C ILE A 118 -15.74 -12.35 13.47
N LEU A 119 -14.78 -11.43 13.67
CA LEU A 119 -14.60 -10.73 14.95
C LEU A 119 -15.80 -9.85 15.32
N ARG A 120 -16.53 -9.32 14.33
CA ARG A 120 -17.74 -8.50 14.51
C ARG A 120 -19.03 -9.32 14.62
N ASN A 121 -18.93 -10.65 14.69
CA ASN A 121 -20.08 -11.57 14.70
C ASN A 121 -21.04 -11.35 13.51
N ASN A 122 -20.52 -11.07 12.31
CA ASN A 122 -21.28 -10.90 11.06
C ASN A 122 -22.39 -9.81 11.07
N ASN A 123 -22.39 -8.89 12.04
CA ASN A 123 -23.49 -7.93 12.21
C ASN A 123 -23.34 -6.62 11.40
N SER A 124 -22.29 -6.47 10.59
CA SER A 124 -22.08 -5.26 9.77
C SER A 124 -21.14 -5.49 8.58
N THR A 125 -21.39 -4.79 7.48
CA THR A 125 -20.52 -4.76 6.29
C THR A 125 -19.15 -4.15 6.65
N VAL A 126 -18.07 -4.88 6.38
CA VAL A 126 -16.69 -4.41 6.59
C VAL A 126 -16.21 -3.68 5.33
N THR A 127 -16.04 -2.37 5.42
CA THR A 127 -15.47 -1.50 4.36
C THR A 127 -13.95 -1.49 4.39
N ASP A 128 -13.32 -0.87 3.40
CA ASP A 128 -11.86 -0.81 3.29
C ASP A 128 -11.20 0.07 4.36
N GLU A 129 -11.91 1.07 4.86
CA GLU A 129 -11.48 1.92 5.98
C GLU A 129 -11.34 1.13 7.27
N HIS A 130 -12.07 0.02 7.42
CA HIS A 130 -11.92 -0.87 8.56
C HIS A 130 -10.73 -1.83 8.43
N VAL A 131 -10.26 -2.04 7.19
CA VAL A 131 -9.13 -2.94 6.89
C VAL A 131 -7.79 -2.26 7.16
N LEU A 132 -7.72 -0.93 7.00
CA LEU A 132 -6.57 -0.09 7.34
C LEU A 132 -6.35 -0.02 8.87
#